data_AF-A0A5B8MUI7-F1
#
_entry.id   AF-A0A5B8MUI7-F1
#
_cell.length_a   1.000
_cell.length_b   1.000
_cell.length_c   1.000
_cell.angle_alpha   90.00
_cell.angle_beta   90.00
_cell.angle_gamma   90.00
#
_symmetry.space_group_name_H-M   'P 1'
#
loop_
_entity.id
_entity.type
_entity.pdbx_description
1 polymer ?
#
loop_
_entity_poly.entity_id
_entity_poly.type
_entity_poly.pdbx_seq_one_letter_code
_entity_poly.pdbx_strand_id
1 'polypeptide(L)'
;MAAKAKTGGWPRGAPPRRQWAAGSSRRAFVTSIVGLPAFTFATRLPEAEALGLELPFKRMPDAVKFPRKTVNDVVAVSFMRSLYSSVEDLELVSMQTFQKEFWLYRQQVQGDYIAALQPLQPSVGDLTNSSYLDFISFCLFHVAAKTLAEAGASQSLISDFEDRVGSGILSRLGVGILDSSVVALPVNTEALIDFDEGGGAAPSPEAEAGSSAAPNLPPVDAALTEKLRVASASGPQALVQAWLDHLVGKGYALRASVSDLPPRVQTDLADNFIKLDGSSSFLVRVTGAATLWGTEYVEIDSSSKKYLPLATAFDAYGTKALLKSAGYGIASCKVSSDQKKDVTQVWTIRKS
;
A
#
# COMPACT_ATOMS: atom_id res chain seq x y z
N MET A 1 4.11 81.47 -8.69
CA MET A 1 3.40 80.98 -7.50
C MET A 1 2.83 79.60 -7.80
N ALA A 2 3.06 78.67 -6.87
CA ALA A 2 2.39 77.39 -6.65
C ALA A 2 2.54 76.23 -7.67
N ALA A 3 3.29 75.23 -7.19
CA ALA A 3 3.42 73.86 -7.65
C ALA A 3 2.11 73.04 -7.60
N LYS A 4 2.04 71.96 -8.39
CA LYS A 4 1.58 70.65 -7.90
C LYS A 4 1.97 69.49 -8.82
N ALA A 5 2.62 68.50 -8.22
CA ALA A 5 2.99 67.21 -8.79
C ALA A 5 1.86 66.17 -8.66
N LYS A 6 1.87 65.15 -9.55
CA LYS A 6 1.32 63.79 -9.39
C LYS A 6 2.06 62.89 -10.41
N THR A 7 3.04 62.05 -10.03
CA THR A 7 2.90 60.62 -9.64
C THR A 7 1.87 59.88 -10.52
N GLY A 8 2.21 58.89 -11.36
CA GLY A 8 3.13 57.78 -11.17
C GLY A 8 2.29 56.50 -11.26
N GLY A 9 2.34 55.81 -12.40
CA GLY A 9 1.60 54.57 -12.65
C GLY A 9 2.39 53.65 -13.59
N TRP A 10 2.98 52.60 -13.03
CA TRP A 10 3.65 51.52 -13.76
C TRP A 10 2.62 50.49 -14.27
N PRO A 11 2.77 49.96 -15.50
CA PRO A 11 1.96 48.84 -15.99
C PRO A 11 2.57 47.50 -15.55
N ARG A 12 1.77 46.62 -14.94
CA ARG A 12 2.14 45.21 -14.74
C ARG A 12 1.52 44.39 -15.88
N GLY A 13 2.34 44.05 -16.87
CA GLY A 13 2.07 43.00 -17.83
C GLY A 13 2.25 41.63 -17.18
N ALA A 14 1.33 40.71 -17.47
CA ALA A 14 1.43 39.30 -17.10
C ALA A 14 2.50 38.59 -17.96
N PRO A 15 3.29 37.65 -17.40
CA PRO A 15 4.25 36.90 -18.18
C PRO A 15 3.56 35.82 -19.04
N PRO A 16 4.01 35.58 -20.28
CA PRO A 16 3.40 34.60 -21.18
C PRO A 16 3.73 33.15 -20.79
N ARG A 17 2.73 32.27 -20.94
CA ARG A 17 2.83 30.81 -20.85
C ARG A 17 3.83 30.29 -21.88
N ARG A 18 4.87 29.58 -21.41
CA ARG A 18 5.79 28.84 -22.29
C ARG A 18 5.10 27.56 -22.79
N GLN A 19 4.86 27.52 -24.09
CA GLN A 19 4.53 26.31 -24.84
C GLN A 19 5.77 25.41 -24.90
N TRP A 20 5.61 24.14 -24.53
CA TRP A 20 6.63 23.11 -24.75
C TRP A 20 6.44 22.57 -26.17
N ALA A 21 7.37 22.91 -27.06
CA ALA A 21 7.45 22.35 -28.40
C ALA A 21 8.02 20.93 -28.33
N ALA A 22 7.26 19.95 -28.82
CA ALA A 22 7.74 18.62 -29.12
C ALA A 22 8.64 18.69 -30.36
N GLY A 23 9.95 18.58 -30.15
CA GLY A 23 10.95 18.46 -31.21
C GLY A 23 11.38 17.01 -31.37
N SER A 24 10.93 16.39 -32.46
CA SER A 24 11.46 15.14 -32.96
C SER A 24 12.88 15.36 -33.53
N SER A 25 13.82 14.48 -33.20
CA SER A 25 14.94 14.23 -34.13
C SER A 25 15.52 12.84 -33.92
N ARG A 26 15.38 12.06 -34.99
CA ARG A 26 16.02 10.77 -35.22
C ARG A 26 17.46 11.03 -35.69
N ARG A 27 18.43 10.32 -35.08
CA ARG A 27 19.67 9.75 -35.65
C ARG A 27 20.74 9.74 -34.57
N ALA A 28 21.03 8.57 -34.03
CA ALA A 28 22.31 8.32 -33.37
C ALA A 28 22.96 7.11 -34.05
N PHE A 29 24.16 7.39 -34.52
CA PHE A 29 25.07 6.50 -35.23
C PHE A 29 25.43 5.28 -34.38
N VAL A 30 25.56 4.14 -35.07
CA VAL A 30 26.27 2.96 -34.58
C VAL A 30 27.74 3.32 -34.45
N THR A 31 28.31 3.17 -33.26
CA THR A 31 29.76 3.11 -33.09
C THR A 31 30.08 2.05 -32.05
N SER A 32 30.56 0.92 -32.53
CA SER A 32 31.15 -0.15 -31.75
C SER A 32 32.41 0.37 -31.04
N ILE A 33 32.44 0.30 -29.71
CA ILE A 33 33.69 0.31 -28.95
C ILE A 33 33.74 -0.98 -28.13
N VAL A 34 34.71 -1.79 -28.52
CA VAL A 34 35.17 -3.00 -27.86
C VAL A 34 35.86 -2.62 -26.54
N GLY A 35 35.49 -3.29 -25.45
CA GLY A 35 36.37 -3.59 -24.32
C GLY A 35 36.79 -2.43 -23.42
N LEU A 36 35.99 -2.16 -22.37
CA LEU A 36 36.47 -1.65 -21.08
C LEU A 36 35.61 -2.27 -19.95
N PRO A 37 36.20 -2.58 -18.78
CA PRO A 37 35.53 -3.31 -17.70
C PRO A 37 34.39 -2.48 -17.11
N ALA A 38 33.38 -3.20 -16.59
CA ALA A 38 32.23 -2.66 -15.89
C ALA A 38 32.62 -1.51 -14.96
N PHE A 39 32.31 -0.29 -15.36
CA PHE A 39 32.36 0.88 -14.50
C PHE A 39 31.37 0.63 -13.37
N THR A 40 31.91 0.32 -12.18
CA THR A 40 31.26 0.57 -10.90
C THR A 40 30.86 2.04 -10.86
N PHE A 41 29.60 2.33 -11.17
CA PHE A 41 28.93 3.57 -10.77
C PHE A 41 28.73 3.52 -9.25
N ALA A 42 29.82 3.66 -8.50
CA ALA A 42 29.79 4.07 -7.12
C ALA A 42 29.65 5.60 -7.10
N THR A 43 28.45 6.11 -7.41
CA THR A 43 28.09 7.46 -7.00
C THR A 43 27.87 7.42 -5.49
N ARG A 44 28.96 7.48 -4.72
CA ARG A 44 28.91 8.00 -3.35
C ARG A 44 28.51 9.47 -3.47
N LEU A 45 27.23 9.75 -3.28
CA LEU A 45 26.74 11.11 -3.05
C LEU A 45 27.20 11.54 -1.65
N PRO A 46 28.07 12.56 -1.50
CA PRO A 46 28.46 13.13 -0.21
C PRO A 46 27.32 13.93 0.45
N GLU A 47 26.15 14.01 -0.19
CA GLU A 47 25.04 14.89 0.21
C GLU A 47 24.03 14.21 1.16
N ALA A 48 24.08 12.88 1.28
CA ALA A 48 23.26 12.16 2.27
C ALA A 48 23.76 12.40 3.71
N GLU A 49 25.07 12.62 3.91
CA GLU A 49 25.65 13.00 5.21
C GLU A 49 25.34 14.45 5.60
N ALA A 50 25.18 15.36 4.62
CA ALA A 50 24.91 16.78 4.88
C ALA A 50 23.48 17.06 5.40
N LEU A 51 22.55 16.09 5.31
CA LEU A 51 21.17 16.23 5.77
C LEU A 51 20.95 15.80 7.23
N GLY A 52 21.99 15.37 7.95
CA GLY A 52 21.84 15.01 9.37
C GLY A 52 20.86 13.86 9.63
N LEU A 53 20.50 13.09 8.60
CA LEU A 53 19.72 11.86 8.70
C LEU A 53 20.62 10.71 9.17
N GLU A 54 21.27 10.86 10.32
CA GLU A 54 21.76 9.69 11.04
C GLU A 54 20.55 8.92 11.54
N LEU A 55 20.13 7.92 10.77
CA LEU A 55 19.11 6.97 11.20
C LEU A 55 19.64 6.24 12.44
N PRO A 56 18.98 6.32 13.62
CA PRO A 56 19.37 5.51 14.78
C PRO A 56 19.10 3.99 14.57
N PHE A 57 18.64 3.58 13.38
CA PHE A 57 18.12 2.26 13.07
C PHE A 57 18.99 1.51 12.04
N LYS A 58 20.21 1.14 12.43
CA LYS A 58 21.15 0.41 11.54
C LYS A 58 20.93 -1.12 11.52
N ARG A 59 19.84 -1.65 12.06
CA ARG A 59 19.57 -3.09 11.95
C ARG A 59 18.44 -3.33 10.96
N MET A 60 18.82 -3.42 9.68
CA MET A 60 17.94 -3.97 8.66
C MET A 60 17.54 -5.40 9.08
N PRO A 61 16.29 -5.81 8.82
CA PRO A 61 15.87 -7.19 9.06
C PRO A 61 16.67 -8.15 8.19
N ASP A 62 16.67 -9.43 8.53
CA ASP A 62 17.42 -10.40 7.73
C ASP A 62 16.63 -10.72 6.45
N ALA A 63 17.30 -10.65 5.30
CA ALA A 63 16.63 -10.90 4.03
C ALA A 63 16.07 -12.34 3.96
N VAL A 64 14.91 -12.49 3.32
CA VAL A 64 14.21 -13.77 3.17
C VAL A 64 14.87 -14.61 2.09
N LYS A 65 15.55 -15.71 2.48
CA LYS A 65 16.43 -16.50 1.60
C LYS A 65 15.79 -17.70 0.91
N PHE A 66 14.46 -17.86 0.98
CA PHE A 66 13.77 -18.97 0.30
C PHE A 66 12.96 -18.47 -0.89
N PRO A 67 12.86 -19.26 -1.97
CA PRO A 67 12.02 -18.92 -3.12
C PRO A 67 10.55 -18.79 -2.74
N ARG A 68 9.90 -17.73 -3.24
CA ARG A 68 8.45 -17.48 -3.11
C ARG A 68 7.81 -17.48 -4.50
N LYS A 69 6.49 -17.65 -4.56
CA LYS A 69 5.74 -17.58 -5.82
C LYS A 69 5.81 -16.17 -6.41
N THR A 70 5.65 -16.04 -7.72
CA THR A 70 5.40 -14.75 -8.35
C THR A 70 4.03 -14.24 -7.92
N VAL A 71 3.97 -12.98 -7.50
CA VAL A 71 2.72 -12.33 -7.10
C VAL A 71 2.01 -11.84 -8.36
N ASN A 72 0.69 -11.97 -8.37
CA ASN A 72 -0.13 -11.36 -9.41
C ASN A 72 0.06 -9.83 -9.43
N ASP A 73 0.28 -9.27 -10.63
CA ASP A 73 0.56 -7.85 -10.81
C ASP A 73 -0.55 -6.95 -10.23
N VAL A 74 -1.82 -7.31 -10.45
CA VAL A 74 -2.96 -6.54 -9.92
C VAL A 74 -2.92 -6.48 -8.40
N VAL A 75 -2.59 -7.59 -7.73
CA VAL A 75 -2.45 -7.63 -6.27
C VAL A 75 -1.28 -6.76 -5.80
N ALA A 76 -0.09 -6.93 -6.41
CA ALA A 76 1.10 -6.18 -6.03
C ALA A 76 0.91 -4.67 -6.22
N VAL A 77 0.35 -4.24 -7.36
CA VAL A 77 0.04 -2.84 -7.65
C VAL A 77 -1.05 -2.30 -6.71
N SER A 78 -2.08 -3.09 -6.40
CA SER A 78 -3.16 -2.69 -5.49
C SER A 78 -2.63 -2.40 -4.09
N PHE A 79 -1.70 -3.21 -3.59
CA PHE A 79 -1.06 -2.98 -2.30
C PHE A 79 -0.25 -1.68 -2.29
N MET A 80 0.64 -1.50 -3.26
CA MET A 80 1.51 -0.31 -3.31
C MET A 80 0.69 0.98 -3.48
N ARG A 81 -0.31 0.98 -4.37
CA ARG A 81 -1.16 2.16 -4.60
C ARG A 81 -2.04 2.50 -3.41
N SER A 82 -2.55 1.51 -2.69
CA SER A 82 -3.37 1.76 -1.49
C SER A 82 -2.58 2.49 -0.41
N LEU A 83 -1.29 2.14 -0.24
CA LEU A 83 -0.40 2.82 0.69
C LEU A 83 -0.13 4.27 0.26
N TYR A 84 0.23 4.48 -1.01
CA TYR A 84 0.45 5.83 -1.56
C TYR A 84 -0.78 6.74 -1.40
N SER A 85 -1.95 6.25 -1.81
CA SER A 85 -3.19 7.03 -1.69
C SER A 85 -3.53 7.31 -0.22
N SER A 86 -3.23 6.41 0.72
CA SER A 86 -3.49 6.67 2.14
C SER A 86 -2.60 7.78 2.71
N VAL A 87 -1.35 7.90 2.25
CA VAL A 87 -0.46 9.01 2.63
C VAL A 87 -0.96 10.33 2.06
N GLU A 88 -1.39 10.33 0.80
CA GLU A 88 -1.94 11.50 0.10
C GLU A 88 -3.25 11.96 0.73
N ASP A 89 -4.20 11.04 0.94
CA ASP A 89 -5.55 11.34 1.43
C ASP A 89 -5.55 11.85 2.89
N LEU A 90 -4.54 11.48 3.67
CA LEU A 90 -4.34 11.98 5.04
C LEU A 90 -3.50 13.25 5.09
N GLU A 91 -3.06 13.74 3.93
CA GLU A 91 -2.24 14.95 3.78
C GLU A 91 -1.00 14.95 4.71
N LEU A 92 -0.42 13.76 4.96
CA LEU A 92 0.69 13.62 5.91
C LEU A 92 1.90 14.47 5.49
N VAL A 93 2.12 14.57 4.18
CA VAL A 93 3.20 15.32 3.56
C VAL A 93 2.87 15.55 2.07
N SER A 94 3.49 16.54 1.44
CA SER A 94 3.36 16.69 -0.01
C SER A 94 3.89 15.44 -0.75
N MET A 95 3.18 15.02 -1.80
CA MET A 95 3.56 13.84 -2.57
C MET A 95 4.96 13.94 -3.21
N GLN A 96 5.40 15.14 -3.57
CA GLN A 96 6.75 15.36 -4.10
C GLN A 96 7.83 15.07 -3.05
N THR A 97 7.62 15.55 -1.82
CA THR A 97 8.52 15.27 -0.70
C THR A 97 8.53 13.77 -0.38
N PHE A 98 7.35 13.15 -0.27
CA PHE A 98 7.24 11.71 0.02
C PHE A 98 7.97 10.85 -1.02
N GLN A 99 7.75 11.12 -2.31
CA GLN A 99 8.39 10.40 -3.41
C GLN A 99 9.91 10.60 -3.41
N LYS A 100 10.38 11.82 -3.14
CA LYS A 100 11.82 12.11 -3.03
C LYS A 100 12.45 11.32 -1.87
N GLU A 101 11.84 11.35 -0.69
CA GLU A 101 12.35 10.63 0.48
C GLU A 101 12.36 9.12 0.27
N PHE A 102 11.27 8.57 -0.27
CA PHE A 102 11.18 7.17 -0.65
C PHE A 102 12.26 6.76 -1.64
N TRP A 103 12.49 7.55 -2.69
CA TRP A 103 13.51 7.27 -3.69
C TRP A 103 14.92 7.28 -3.10
N LEU A 104 15.25 8.29 -2.28
CA LEU A 104 16.54 8.41 -1.61
C LEU A 104 16.78 7.24 -0.65
N TYR A 105 15.79 6.92 0.19
CA TYR A 105 15.88 5.82 1.14
C TYR A 105 16.10 4.49 0.41
N ARG A 106 15.31 4.23 -0.64
CA ARG A 106 15.47 3.05 -1.48
C ARG A 106 16.90 2.93 -2.03
N GLN A 107 17.46 4.01 -2.60
CA GLN A 107 18.82 3.99 -3.14
C GLN A 107 19.87 3.64 -2.08
N GLN A 108 19.70 4.15 -0.87
CA GLN A 108 20.59 3.90 0.24
C GLN A 108 20.62 2.42 0.65
N VAL A 109 19.45 1.77 0.75
CA VAL A 109 19.36 0.39 1.30
C VAL A 109 19.38 -0.72 0.24
N GLN A 110 19.18 -0.40 -1.04
CA GLN A 110 19.03 -1.42 -2.10
C GLN A 110 20.26 -2.32 -2.25
N GLY A 111 21.47 -1.75 -2.15
CA GLY A 111 22.72 -2.51 -2.28
C GLY A 111 22.85 -3.58 -1.20
N ASP A 112 22.63 -3.19 0.05
CA ASP A 112 22.72 -4.08 1.20
C ASP A 112 21.64 -5.17 1.16
N TYR A 113 20.42 -4.83 0.72
CA TYR A 113 19.36 -5.82 0.53
C TYR A 113 19.73 -6.89 -0.50
N ILE A 114 20.21 -6.48 -1.68
CA ILE A 114 20.61 -7.41 -2.75
C ILE A 114 21.77 -8.30 -2.29
N ALA A 115 22.73 -7.75 -1.55
CA ALA A 115 23.83 -8.51 -0.98
C ALA A 115 23.33 -9.54 0.06
N ALA A 116 22.38 -9.15 0.92
CA ALA A 116 21.81 -10.02 1.94
C ALA A 116 20.95 -11.16 1.35
N LEU A 117 20.33 -10.95 0.18
CA LEU A 117 19.44 -11.92 -0.46
C LEU A 117 20.17 -13.06 -1.19
N GLN A 118 21.49 -12.97 -1.39
CA GLN A 118 22.26 -14.00 -2.10
C GLN A 118 22.01 -15.42 -1.52
N PRO A 119 21.79 -16.43 -2.38
CA PRO A 119 22.00 -16.44 -3.84
C PRO A 119 20.80 -15.98 -4.69
N LEU A 120 19.68 -15.58 -4.08
CA LEU A 120 18.53 -15.11 -4.85
C LEU A 120 18.83 -13.72 -5.43
N GLN A 121 18.46 -13.50 -6.69
CA GLN A 121 18.56 -12.20 -7.34
C GLN A 121 17.15 -11.67 -7.64
N PRO A 122 16.72 -10.57 -6.97
CA PRO A 122 15.43 -9.99 -7.25
C PRO A 122 15.49 -9.25 -8.59
N SER A 123 14.43 -9.35 -9.39
CA SER A 123 14.27 -8.53 -10.58
C SER A 123 13.89 -7.11 -10.14
N VAL A 124 14.88 -6.21 -10.07
CA VAL A 124 14.67 -4.84 -9.56
C VAL A 124 13.73 -4.09 -10.51
N GLY A 125 12.59 -3.64 -9.97
CA GLY A 125 11.56 -2.93 -10.71
C GLY A 125 10.33 -3.78 -11.03
N ASP A 126 10.44 -5.10 -10.92
CA ASP A 126 9.32 -6.03 -11.17
C ASP A 126 8.55 -6.33 -9.88
N LEU A 127 7.37 -5.73 -9.74
CA LEU A 127 6.50 -5.91 -8.57
C LEU A 127 5.93 -7.33 -8.45
N THR A 128 5.95 -8.13 -9.52
CA THR A 128 5.51 -9.52 -9.46
C THR A 128 6.55 -10.43 -8.79
N ASN A 129 7.81 -9.98 -8.73
CA ASN A 129 8.85 -10.66 -7.99
C ASN A 129 8.64 -10.46 -6.49
N SER A 130 8.29 -11.52 -5.76
CA SER A 130 8.03 -11.47 -4.32
C SER A 130 9.16 -10.83 -3.51
N SER A 131 10.43 -11.07 -3.86
CA SER A 131 11.55 -10.46 -3.12
C SER A 131 11.67 -8.96 -3.39
N TYR A 132 11.46 -8.52 -4.63
CA TYR A 132 11.44 -7.10 -4.91
C TYR A 132 10.21 -6.41 -4.30
N LEU A 133 9.03 -7.05 -4.30
CA LEU A 133 7.82 -6.54 -3.62
C LEU A 133 8.05 -6.37 -2.11
N ASP A 134 8.72 -7.34 -1.48
CA ASP A 134 9.10 -7.28 -0.06
C ASP A 134 9.97 -6.06 0.22
N PHE A 135 11.03 -5.89 -0.57
CA PHE A 135 11.96 -4.77 -0.47
C PHE A 135 11.30 -3.41 -0.66
N ILE A 136 10.53 -3.26 -1.74
CA ILE A 136 9.98 -1.97 -2.11
C ILE A 136 8.83 -1.57 -1.17
N SER A 137 8.03 -2.54 -0.71
CA SER A 137 7.00 -2.29 0.30
C SER A 137 7.61 -1.91 1.64
N PHE A 138 8.68 -2.57 2.07
CA PHE A 138 9.44 -2.17 3.27
C PHE A 138 9.90 -0.72 3.19
N CYS A 139 10.52 -0.31 2.08
CA CYS A 139 10.97 1.08 1.89
C CYS A 139 9.79 2.06 1.98
N LEU A 140 8.64 1.70 1.40
CA LEU A 140 7.46 2.56 1.38
C LEU A 140 6.84 2.69 2.77
N PHE A 141 6.71 1.60 3.51
CA PHE A 141 6.23 1.61 4.90
C PHE A 141 7.21 2.32 5.84
N HIS A 142 8.52 2.20 5.63
CA HIS A 142 9.50 2.94 6.41
C HIS A 142 9.31 4.45 6.30
N VAL A 143 9.15 4.97 5.09
CA VAL A 143 8.92 6.41 4.89
C VAL A 143 7.53 6.81 5.38
N ALA A 144 6.49 6.01 5.14
CA ALA A 144 5.15 6.27 5.67
C ALA A 144 5.14 6.34 7.21
N ALA A 145 5.81 5.39 7.87
CA ALA A 145 6.00 5.35 9.32
C ALA A 145 6.69 6.61 9.86
N LYS A 146 7.80 7.01 9.21
CA LYS A 146 8.53 8.23 9.54
C LYS A 146 7.62 9.47 9.42
N THR A 147 6.87 9.59 8.32
CA THR A 147 5.95 10.72 8.11
C THR A 147 4.80 10.74 9.12
N LEU A 148 4.26 9.57 9.50
CA LEU A 148 3.25 9.47 10.55
C LEU A 148 3.79 9.91 11.91
N ALA A 149 5.03 9.55 12.23
CA ALA A 149 5.69 9.97 13.47
C ALA A 149 5.90 11.49 13.51
N GLU A 150 6.36 12.09 12.40
CA GLU A 150 6.54 13.55 12.26
C GLU A 150 5.21 14.31 12.33
N ALA A 151 4.12 13.71 11.81
CA ALA A 151 2.76 14.26 11.90
C ALA A 151 2.12 14.12 13.30
N GLY A 152 2.83 13.57 14.28
CA GLY A 152 2.33 13.41 15.65
C GLY A 152 1.45 12.18 15.85
N ALA A 153 1.85 11.04 15.27
CA ALA A 153 1.32 9.67 15.43
C ALA A 153 0.35 9.44 16.61
N SER A 154 -0.91 9.86 16.42
CA SER A 154 -2.00 9.58 17.35
C SER A 154 -2.66 8.24 17.00
N GLN A 155 -3.26 7.58 18.00
CA GLN A 155 -3.95 6.30 17.79
C GLN A 155 -5.09 6.42 16.76
N SER A 156 -5.78 7.55 16.71
CA SER A 156 -6.83 7.81 15.72
C SER A 156 -6.25 7.94 14.31
N LEU A 157 -5.21 8.76 14.14
CA LEU A 157 -4.56 8.94 12.83
C LEU A 157 -4.03 7.61 12.28
N ILE A 158 -3.46 6.79 13.17
CA ILE A 158 -2.98 5.46 12.82
C ILE A 158 -4.13 4.55 12.42
N SER A 159 -5.22 4.50 13.19
CA SER A 159 -6.39 3.70 12.79
C SER A 159 -6.96 4.15 11.45
N ASP A 160 -7.02 5.46 11.20
CA ASP A 160 -7.52 6.02 9.93
C ASP A 160 -6.62 5.63 8.75
N PHE A 161 -5.29 5.67 8.96
CA PHE A 161 -4.32 5.20 7.97
C PHE A 161 -4.52 3.71 7.65
N GLU A 162 -4.61 2.86 8.67
CA GLU A 162 -4.85 1.42 8.48
C GLU A 162 -6.15 1.14 7.72
N ASP A 163 -7.20 1.89 8.06
CA ASP A 163 -8.52 1.74 7.46
C ASP A 163 -8.53 2.18 5.98
N ARG A 164 -7.82 3.26 5.65
CA ARG A 164 -7.65 3.72 4.26
C ARG A 164 -6.80 2.75 3.44
N VAL A 165 -5.71 2.23 3.99
CA VAL A 165 -4.88 1.22 3.31
C VAL A 165 -5.73 -0.02 3.02
N GLY A 166 -6.41 -0.56 4.03
CA GLY A 166 -7.24 -1.75 3.87
C GLY A 166 -8.39 -1.55 2.88
N SER A 167 -9.14 -0.45 3.01
CA SER A 167 -10.27 -0.15 2.11
C SER A 167 -9.80 0.09 0.68
N GLY A 168 -8.64 0.74 0.52
CA GLY A 168 -8.00 0.95 -0.77
C GLY A 168 -7.63 -0.36 -1.46
N ILE A 169 -7.17 -1.37 -0.69
CA ILE A 169 -6.82 -2.70 -1.21
C ILE A 169 -8.08 -3.39 -1.73
N LEU A 170 -9.14 -3.44 -0.91
CA LEU A 170 -10.40 -4.08 -1.28
C LEU A 170 -11.01 -3.44 -2.54
N SER A 171 -11.07 -2.11 -2.57
CA SER A 171 -11.59 -1.35 -3.72
C SER A 171 -10.79 -1.63 -5.00
N ARG A 172 -9.46 -1.63 -4.94
CA ARG A 172 -8.61 -1.88 -6.12
C ARG A 172 -8.63 -3.33 -6.60
N LEU A 173 -8.96 -4.27 -5.71
CA LEU A 173 -9.19 -5.66 -6.06
C LEU A 173 -10.64 -5.94 -6.47
N GLY A 174 -11.47 -4.92 -6.58
CA GLY A 174 -12.86 -5.03 -7.02
C GLY A 174 -13.75 -5.77 -6.01
N VAL A 175 -13.40 -5.78 -4.73
CA VAL A 175 -14.27 -6.35 -3.68
C VAL A 175 -15.44 -5.40 -3.46
N GLY A 176 -16.64 -5.87 -3.78
CA GLY A 176 -17.88 -5.14 -3.59
C GLY A 176 -18.34 -5.09 -2.12
N ILE A 177 -19.52 -4.52 -1.92
CA ILE A 177 -20.16 -4.43 -0.60
C ILE A 177 -20.56 -5.84 -0.13
N LEU A 178 -20.15 -6.20 1.09
CA LEU A 178 -20.45 -7.52 1.67
C LEU A 178 -21.71 -7.54 2.54
N ASP A 179 -22.25 -6.38 2.88
CA ASP A 179 -23.43 -6.29 3.72
C ASP A 179 -24.67 -6.79 2.97
N SER A 180 -25.23 -7.89 3.47
CA SER A 180 -26.49 -8.48 3.02
C SER A 180 -27.73 -7.63 3.33
N SER A 181 -27.61 -6.55 4.11
CA SER A 181 -28.72 -5.64 4.39
C SER A 181 -29.06 -4.71 3.22
N VAL A 182 -28.15 -4.57 2.25
CA VAL A 182 -28.36 -3.75 1.06
C VAL A 182 -28.60 -4.68 -0.13
N VAL A 183 -29.88 -4.86 -0.50
CA VAL A 183 -30.25 -5.50 -1.77
C VAL A 183 -29.63 -4.68 -2.90
N ALA A 184 -28.59 -5.22 -3.53
CA ALA A 184 -27.97 -4.60 -4.70
C ALA A 184 -29.04 -4.46 -5.80
N LEU A 185 -29.37 -3.22 -6.18
CA LEU A 185 -30.11 -2.98 -7.41
C LEU A 185 -29.25 -3.45 -8.58
N PRO A 186 -29.83 -4.16 -9.56
CA PRO A 186 -29.09 -4.59 -10.74
C PRO A 186 -28.57 -3.35 -11.46
N VAL A 187 -27.24 -3.23 -11.55
CA VAL A 187 -26.60 -2.29 -12.46
C VAL A 187 -26.86 -2.82 -13.86
N ASN A 188 -27.79 -2.19 -14.58
CA ASN A 188 -27.99 -2.43 -16.00
C ASN A 188 -26.70 -2.08 -16.75
N THR A 189 -25.90 -3.09 -17.06
CA THR A 189 -24.87 -3.02 -18.09
C THR A 189 -25.51 -3.10 -19.46
N GLU A 190 -26.19 -2.04 -19.87
CA GLU A 190 -26.48 -1.77 -21.27
C GLU A 190 -26.24 -0.28 -21.57
N ALA A 191 -24.99 0.02 -21.89
CA ALA A 191 -24.63 1.13 -22.75
C ALA A 191 -23.45 0.64 -23.61
N LEU A 192 -23.80 -0.22 -24.57
CA LEU A 192 -23.03 -0.46 -25.77
C LEU A 192 -22.94 0.88 -26.52
N ILE A 193 -21.84 1.61 -26.34
CA ILE A 193 -21.53 2.74 -27.21
C ILE A 193 -20.77 2.16 -28.39
N ASP A 194 -21.48 2.07 -29.51
CA ASP A 194 -20.94 1.75 -30.83
C ASP A 194 -19.74 2.64 -31.14
N PHE A 195 -18.62 2.01 -31.48
CA PHE A 195 -17.43 2.66 -32.01
C PHE A 195 -17.59 2.71 -33.54
N ASP A 196 -18.18 3.79 -34.05
CA ASP A 196 -18.31 4.01 -35.49
C ASP A 196 -17.02 4.65 -36.03
N GLU A 197 -16.31 3.90 -36.88
CA GLU A 197 -15.16 4.40 -37.66
C GLU A 197 -15.67 5.24 -38.84
N GLY A 198 -15.54 6.57 -38.77
CA GLY A 198 -15.89 7.42 -39.90
C GLY A 198 -15.37 8.85 -39.78
N GLY A 199 -14.35 9.19 -40.58
CA GLY A 199 -13.67 10.49 -40.53
C GLY A 199 -14.43 11.65 -41.18
N GLY A 200 -13.94 12.86 -40.87
CA GLY A 200 -14.08 14.05 -41.71
C GLY A 200 -14.71 15.27 -41.05
N ALA A 201 -13.93 16.37 -41.08
CA ALA A 201 -14.32 17.77 -40.91
C ALA A 201 -14.44 18.33 -39.47
N ALA A 202 -13.59 19.33 -39.21
CA ALA A 202 -13.69 20.26 -38.09
C ALA A 202 -15.00 21.08 -38.14
N PRO A 203 -15.50 21.53 -36.98
CA PRO A 203 -15.30 22.94 -36.66
C PRO A 203 -15.04 23.26 -35.16
N SER A 204 -14.52 24.49 -35.01
CA SER A 204 -14.26 25.40 -33.89
C SER A 204 -14.80 25.17 -32.46
N PRO A 205 -14.17 25.85 -31.47
CA PRO A 205 -14.31 25.56 -30.05
C PRO A 205 -15.33 26.48 -29.38
N GLU A 206 -16.24 25.92 -28.59
CA GLU A 206 -16.82 26.53 -27.39
C GLU A 206 -17.80 25.54 -26.73
N ALA A 207 -17.81 25.57 -25.40
CA ALA A 207 -18.72 24.92 -24.45
C ALA A 207 -18.29 23.59 -23.79
N GLU A 208 -18.45 23.62 -22.46
CA GLU A 208 -18.55 22.53 -21.47
C GLU A 208 -17.22 22.06 -20.85
N ALA A 209 -16.73 22.72 -19.79
CA ALA A 209 -17.20 22.60 -18.40
C ALA A 209 -17.15 21.16 -17.86
N GLY A 210 -16.03 20.85 -17.21
CA GLY A 210 -16.05 20.11 -15.93
C GLY A 210 -16.62 18.70 -15.93
N SER A 211 -16.17 17.82 -16.83
CA SER A 211 -16.21 16.38 -16.52
C SER A 211 -14.99 16.06 -15.66
N SER A 212 -15.18 16.09 -14.33
CA SER A 212 -14.29 15.39 -13.42
C SER A 212 -14.34 13.92 -13.80
N ALA A 213 -13.34 13.47 -14.56
CA ALA A 213 -13.16 12.06 -14.86
C ALA A 213 -13.19 11.32 -13.53
N ALA A 214 -14.30 10.62 -13.27
CA ALA A 214 -14.41 9.76 -12.10
C ALA A 214 -13.17 8.85 -12.12
N PRO A 215 -12.50 8.66 -10.98
CA PRO A 215 -11.36 7.77 -10.94
C PRO A 215 -11.79 6.44 -11.55
N ASN A 216 -11.08 5.98 -12.59
CA ASN A 216 -11.30 4.69 -13.23
C ASN A 216 -11.11 3.59 -12.18
N LEU A 217 -12.18 3.34 -11.42
CA LEU A 217 -12.26 2.25 -10.47
C LEU A 217 -12.22 0.95 -11.28
N PRO A 218 -11.39 -0.02 -10.90
CA PRO A 218 -11.40 -1.30 -11.56
C PRO A 218 -12.81 -1.90 -11.47
N PRO A 219 -13.25 -2.63 -12.50
CA PRO A 219 -14.56 -3.29 -12.47
C PRO A 219 -14.62 -4.23 -11.26
N VAL A 220 -15.78 -4.26 -10.61
CA VAL A 220 -16.05 -5.14 -9.47
C VAL A 220 -15.79 -6.58 -9.88
N ASP A 221 -14.96 -7.29 -9.11
CA ASP A 221 -14.77 -8.74 -9.26
C ASP A 221 -15.96 -9.43 -8.58
N ALA A 222 -17.03 -9.63 -9.38
CA ALA A 222 -18.26 -10.24 -8.90
C ALA A 222 -18.04 -11.64 -8.33
N ALA A 223 -17.09 -12.40 -8.90
CA ALA A 223 -16.80 -13.76 -8.44
C ALA A 223 -16.10 -13.75 -7.07
N LEU A 224 -15.12 -12.86 -6.87
CA LEU A 224 -14.49 -12.68 -5.57
C LEU A 224 -15.50 -12.18 -4.53
N THR A 225 -16.29 -11.17 -4.88
CA THR A 225 -17.29 -10.56 -4.00
C THR A 225 -18.30 -11.61 -3.52
N GLU A 226 -18.85 -12.41 -4.45
CA GLU A 226 -19.79 -13.48 -4.12
C GLU A 226 -19.16 -14.53 -3.22
N LYS A 227 -17.91 -14.95 -3.51
CA LYS A 227 -17.18 -15.90 -2.66
C LYS A 227 -17.03 -15.38 -1.23
N LEU A 228 -16.67 -14.12 -1.07
CA LEU A 228 -16.51 -13.48 0.24
C LEU A 228 -17.85 -13.30 0.95
N ARG A 229 -18.92 -12.96 0.22
CA ARG A 229 -20.27 -12.83 0.77
C ARG A 229 -20.79 -14.17 1.32
N VAL A 230 -20.64 -15.26 0.56
CA VAL A 230 -21.00 -16.62 1.01
C VAL A 230 -20.18 -17.03 2.23
N ALA A 231 -18.88 -16.73 2.24
CA ALA A 231 -18.02 -17.01 3.38
C ALA A 231 -18.40 -16.19 4.63
N SER A 232 -18.80 -14.93 4.46
CA SER A 232 -19.28 -14.05 5.54
C SER A 232 -20.49 -14.62 6.28
N ALA A 233 -21.41 -15.27 5.56
CA ALA A 233 -22.56 -15.94 6.15
C ALA A 233 -22.19 -17.10 7.08
N SER A 234 -20.99 -17.69 6.90
CA SER A 234 -20.46 -18.76 7.77
C SER A 234 -19.68 -18.22 8.98
N GLY A 235 -19.52 -16.90 9.09
CA GLY A 235 -18.82 -16.23 10.20
C GLY A 235 -17.48 -15.60 9.79
N PRO A 236 -16.85 -14.85 10.71
CA PRO A 236 -15.67 -14.04 10.40
C PRO A 236 -14.47 -14.89 10.00
N GLN A 237 -14.32 -16.10 10.54
CA GLN A 237 -13.18 -16.96 10.20
C GLN A 237 -13.24 -17.50 8.78
N ALA A 238 -14.42 -17.95 8.35
CA ALA A 238 -14.64 -18.40 6.99
C ALA A 238 -14.40 -17.26 6.00
N LEU A 239 -14.86 -16.05 6.32
CA LEU A 239 -14.59 -14.84 5.55
C LEU A 239 -13.09 -14.56 5.42
N VAL A 240 -12.35 -14.54 6.54
CA VAL A 240 -10.90 -14.31 6.52
C VAL A 240 -10.16 -15.41 5.77
N GLN A 241 -10.54 -16.68 5.95
CA GLN A 241 -9.92 -17.78 5.21
C GLN A 241 -10.17 -17.64 3.70
N ALA A 242 -11.40 -17.33 3.26
CA ALA A 242 -11.71 -17.16 1.85
C ALA A 242 -10.93 -16.02 1.19
N TRP A 243 -10.70 -14.93 1.94
CA TRP A 243 -9.86 -13.81 1.54
C TRP A 243 -8.38 -14.20 1.41
N LEU A 244 -7.84 -14.87 2.43
CA LEU A 244 -6.45 -15.31 2.40
C LEU A 244 -6.20 -16.37 1.32
N ASP A 245 -7.16 -17.26 1.07
CA ASP A 245 -7.11 -18.22 -0.04
C ASP A 245 -7.04 -17.51 -1.40
N HIS A 246 -7.78 -16.40 -1.55
CA HIS A 246 -7.67 -15.58 -2.75
C HIS A 246 -6.26 -15.01 -2.90
N LEU A 247 -5.69 -14.41 -1.86
CA LEU A 247 -4.32 -13.87 -1.89
C LEU A 247 -3.26 -14.94 -2.17
N VAL A 248 -3.38 -16.11 -1.53
CA VAL A 248 -2.50 -17.28 -1.77
C VAL A 248 -2.63 -17.77 -3.22
N GLY A 249 -3.85 -17.83 -3.75
CA GLY A 249 -4.11 -18.17 -5.15
C GLY A 249 -3.50 -17.17 -6.14
N LYS A 250 -3.37 -15.90 -5.72
CA LYS A 250 -2.68 -14.83 -6.47
C LYS A 250 -1.18 -14.76 -6.19
N GLY A 251 -0.61 -15.73 -5.46
CA GLY A 251 0.83 -15.85 -5.23
C GLY A 251 1.39 -14.95 -4.13
N TYR A 252 0.54 -14.24 -3.36
CA TYR A 252 1.00 -13.38 -2.27
C TYR A 252 1.69 -14.15 -1.14
N ALA A 253 1.22 -15.36 -0.84
CA ALA A 253 1.80 -16.22 0.19
C ALA A 253 1.86 -17.67 -0.29
N LEU A 254 2.68 -18.49 0.36
CA LEU A 254 2.74 -19.93 0.06
C LEU A 254 1.51 -20.66 0.62
N ARG A 255 1.10 -20.28 1.83
CA ARG A 255 -0.04 -20.86 2.54
C ARG A 255 -0.60 -19.84 3.53
N ALA A 256 -1.90 -19.92 3.77
CA ALA A 256 -2.54 -19.23 4.88
C ALA A 256 -3.56 -20.16 5.56
N SER A 257 -3.72 -20.02 6.87
CA SER A 257 -4.70 -20.78 7.64
C SER A 257 -5.27 -19.96 8.78
N VAL A 258 -6.57 -20.09 8.99
CA VAL A 258 -7.30 -19.54 10.12
C VAL A 258 -7.64 -20.68 11.07
N SER A 259 -7.35 -20.51 12.36
CA SER A 259 -7.69 -21.48 13.40
C SER A 259 -8.34 -20.78 14.59
N ASP A 260 -9.33 -21.44 15.19
CA ASP A 260 -9.91 -21.00 16.45
C ASP A 260 -8.86 -20.83 17.54
N LEU A 261 -9.00 -19.75 18.30
CA LEU A 261 -8.33 -19.65 19.59
C LEU A 261 -9.36 -19.95 20.68
N PRO A 262 -9.01 -20.79 21.67
CA PRO A 262 -9.91 -21.03 22.79
C PRO A 262 -10.26 -19.69 23.46
N PRO A 263 -11.51 -19.52 23.92
CA PRO A 263 -11.94 -18.28 24.54
C PRO A 263 -11.00 -17.94 25.69
N ARG A 264 -10.50 -16.71 25.71
CA ARG A 264 -9.57 -16.25 26.72
C ARG A 264 -10.32 -16.13 28.03
N VAL A 265 -10.14 -17.11 28.92
CA VAL A 265 -10.63 -17.02 30.29
C VAL A 265 -9.81 -15.94 30.99
N GLN A 266 -10.36 -14.73 31.13
CA GLN A 266 -9.82 -13.77 32.09
C GLN A 266 -10.30 -14.21 33.47
N THR A 267 -9.41 -14.83 34.23
CA THR A 267 -9.59 -15.01 35.67
C THR A 267 -9.20 -13.70 36.34
N ASP A 268 -10.18 -12.86 36.64
CA ASP A 268 -9.96 -11.74 37.55
C ASP A 268 -9.78 -12.32 38.96
N LEU A 269 -8.55 -12.24 39.46
CA LEU A 269 -8.15 -12.75 40.78
C LEU A 269 -8.89 -12.07 41.94
N ALA A 270 -9.61 -10.98 41.68
CA ALA A 270 -10.36 -10.23 42.68
C ALA A 270 -11.78 -10.77 42.93
N ASP A 271 -12.46 -11.34 41.92
CA ASP A 271 -13.92 -11.55 41.99
C ASP A 271 -14.39 -13.00 41.80
N ASN A 272 -13.52 -13.98 41.52
CA ASN A 272 -13.89 -15.40 41.30
C ASN A 272 -15.00 -15.63 40.25
N PHE A 273 -15.39 -14.61 39.47
CA PHE A 273 -16.36 -14.70 38.39
C PHE A 273 -15.64 -14.80 37.05
N ILE A 274 -15.94 -15.87 36.30
CA ILE A 274 -15.51 -16.00 34.92
C ILE A 274 -16.43 -15.13 34.06
N LYS A 275 -15.97 -13.95 33.65
CA LYS A 275 -16.63 -13.20 32.59
C LYS A 275 -16.22 -13.78 31.24
N LEU A 276 -17.17 -14.42 30.57
CA LEU A 276 -17.03 -14.71 29.15
C LEU A 276 -17.24 -13.40 28.39
N ASP A 277 -16.15 -12.77 27.98
CA ASP A 277 -16.24 -11.67 27.02
C ASP A 277 -16.92 -12.22 25.76
N GLY A 278 -18.00 -11.59 25.30
CA GLY A 278 -18.68 -11.91 24.04
C GLY A 278 -17.82 -11.66 22.79
N SER A 279 -16.50 -11.61 22.95
CA SER A 279 -15.53 -11.50 21.88
C SER A 279 -15.12 -12.88 21.38
N SER A 280 -15.09 -13.04 20.05
CA SER A 280 -14.48 -14.21 19.42
C SER A 280 -13.03 -13.89 19.04
N SER A 281 -12.13 -14.85 19.22
CA SER A 281 -10.73 -14.71 18.81
C SER A 281 -10.33 -15.84 17.89
N PHE A 282 -9.51 -15.53 16.89
CA PHE A 282 -8.92 -16.52 16.01
C PHE A 282 -7.49 -16.15 15.66
N LEU A 283 -6.72 -17.16 15.33
CA LEU A 283 -5.35 -17.05 14.88
C LEU A 283 -5.32 -17.20 13.36
N VAL A 284 -4.69 -16.24 12.71
CA VAL A 284 -4.31 -16.32 11.30
C VAL A 284 -2.82 -16.63 11.24
N ARG A 285 -2.44 -17.62 10.44
CA ARG A 285 -1.03 -17.90 10.11
C ARG A 285 -0.85 -17.77 8.62
N VAL A 286 0.10 -16.94 8.19
CA VAL A 286 0.47 -16.72 6.79
C VAL A 286 1.94 -17.12 6.62
N THR A 287 2.17 -18.20 5.87
CA THR A 287 3.50 -18.75 5.61
C THR A 287 4.01 -18.25 4.27
N GLY A 288 5.22 -17.71 4.25
CA GLY A 288 5.90 -17.30 3.03
C GLY A 288 5.26 -16.11 2.34
N ALA A 289 4.74 -15.15 3.09
CA ALA A 289 4.19 -13.91 2.54
C ALA A 289 5.23 -13.16 1.69
N ALA A 290 4.78 -12.43 0.69
CA ALA A 290 5.62 -11.61 -0.17
C ALA A 290 6.17 -10.35 0.53
N THR A 291 5.73 -10.07 1.76
CA THR A 291 6.09 -8.88 2.54
C THR A 291 6.66 -9.21 3.93
N LEU A 292 7.37 -10.32 4.04
CA LEU A 292 7.96 -10.83 5.30
C LEU A 292 9.06 -9.93 5.89
N TRP A 293 9.88 -9.32 5.04
CA TRP A 293 11.06 -8.57 5.47
C TRP A 293 10.69 -7.37 6.36
N GLY A 294 9.61 -6.66 6.04
CA GLY A 294 9.16 -5.56 6.89
C GLY A 294 8.35 -5.97 8.13
N THR A 295 7.85 -7.21 8.22
CA THR A 295 7.20 -7.70 9.44
C THR A 295 8.20 -8.07 10.55
N GLU A 296 9.41 -8.51 10.19
CA GLU A 296 10.50 -8.71 11.16
C GLU A 296 11.00 -7.40 11.78
N TYR A 297 10.97 -6.29 11.02
CA TYR A 297 11.35 -4.97 11.52
C TYR A 297 10.52 -4.54 12.74
N VAL A 298 9.23 -4.89 12.75
CA VAL A 298 8.28 -4.61 13.84
C VAL A 298 8.67 -5.32 15.13
N GLU A 299 9.31 -6.49 15.05
CA GLU A 299 9.75 -7.25 16.22
C GLU A 299 11.06 -6.74 16.80
N ILE A 300 11.96 -6.29 15.93
CA ILE A 300 13.29 -5.79 16.30
C ILE A 300 13.15 -4.47 17.07
N ASP A 301 12.23 -3.59 16.68
CA ASP A 301 11.95 -2.35 17.41
C ASP A 301 10.84 -2.55 18.46
N SER A 302 11.21 -3.22 19.54
CA SER A 302 10.33 -3.55 20.68
C SER A 302 9.73 -2.34 21.44
N SER A 303 10.08 -1.11 21.07
CA SER A 303 9.40 0.12 21.54
C SER A 303 8.09 0.42 20.78
N SER A 304 7.91 -0.20 19.61
CA SER A 304 6.86 0.05 18.64
C SER A 304 5.66 -0.93 18.69
N LYS A 305 5.61 -1.81 19.72
CA LYS A 305 4.57 -2.86 19.97
C LYS A 305 3.10 -2.41 19.96
N LYS A 306 2.82 -1.14 19.69
CA LYS A 306 1.49 -0.54 19.67
C LYS A 306 0.92 -0.30 18.26
N TYR A 307 1.70 -0.42 17.19
CA TYR A 307 1.26 0.12 15.90
C TYR A 307 1.46 -0.84 14.72
N LEU A 308 0.33 -1.34 14.20
CA LEU A 308 0.20 -2.00 12.91
C LEU A 308 0.78 -1.21 11.72
N PRO A 309 0.67 0.14 11.56
CA PRO A 309 1.18 0.89 10.40
C PRO A 309 2.69 0.75 10.15
N LEU A 310 3.43 0.19 11.10
CA LEU A 310 4.86 -0.06 10.99
C LEU A 310 5.17 -1.44 10.38
N ALA A 311 4.16 -2.31 10.28
CA ALA A 311 4.25 -3.63 9.69
C ALA A 311 3.87 -3.60 8.21
N THR A 312 4.69 -4.23 7.37
CA THR A 312 4.37 -4.53 5.97
C THR A 312 3.35 -5.67 5.85
N ALA A 313 2.21 -5.57 6.52
CA ALA A 313 1.17 -6.61 6.61
C ALA A 313 -0.07 -6.24 5.78
N PHE A 314 0.07 -6.17 4.44
CA PHE A 314 -1.03 -5.82 3.53
C PHE A 314 -2.27 -6.70 3.70
N ASP A 315 -2.06 -7.99 3.93
CA ASP A 315 -3.10 -8.95 4.24
C ASP A 315 -3.86 -8.60 5.53
N ALA A 316 -3.16 -8.12 6.56
CA ALA A 316 -3.80 -7.69 7.80
C ALA A 316 -4.66 -6.44 7.60
N TYR A 317 -4.18 -5.42 6.87
CA TYR A 317 -5.00 -4.23 6.56
C TYR A 317 -6.23 -4.59 5.73
N GLY A 318 -6.06 -5.42 4.69
CA GLY A 318 -7.17 -5.92 3.88
C GLY A 318 -8.18 -6.71 4.71
N THR A 319 -7.69 -7.59 5.61
CA THR A 319 -8.53 -8.36 6.53
C THR A 319 -9.30 -7.45 7.50
N LYS A 320 -8.66 -6.40 8.03
CA LYS A 320 -9.32 -5.41 8.91
C LYS A 320 -10.46 -4.72 8.17
N ALA A 321 -10.20 -4.22 6.97
CA ALA A 321 -11.23 -3.55 6.17
C ALA A 321 -12.36 -4.51 5.78
N LEU A 322 -12.03 -5.77 5.48
CA LEU A 322 -12.99 -6.80 5.08
C LEU A 322 -13.95 -7.18 6.21
N LEU A 323 -13.41 -7.36 7.41
CA LEU A 323 -14.21 -7.63 8.59
C LEU A 323 -15.14 -6.45 8.91
N LYS A 324 -14.64 -5.21 8.81
CA LYS A 324 -15.45 -4.01 8.97
C LYS A 324 -16.57 -3.91 7.93
N SER A 325 -16.28 -4.17 6.65
CA SER A 325 -17.29 -4.10 5.59
C SER A 325 -18.35 -5.20 5.68
N ALA A 326 -18.05 -6.30 6.35
CA ALA A 326 -19.00 -7.35 6.71
C ALA A 326 -19.73 -7.10 8.06
N GLY A 327 -19.55 -5.94 8.69
CA GLY A 327 -20.24 -5.55 9.92
C GLY A 327 -19.60 -6.04 11.22
N TYR A 328 -18.40 -6.63 11.19
CA TYR A 328 -17.72 -7.10 12.39
C TYR A 328 -16.97 -5.97 13.10
N GLY A 329 -17.19 -5.81 14.40
CA GLY A 329 -16.44 -4.88 15.25
C GLY A 329 -15.07 -5.45 15.61
N ILE A 330 -13.98 -4.79 15.20
CA ILE A 330 -12.62 -5.29 15.48
C ILE A 330 -12.13 -4.67 16.79
N ALA A 331 -11.82 -5.51 17.78
CA ALA A 331 -11.32 -5.05 19.06
C ALA A 331 -9.79 -4.90 19.05
N SER A 332 -9.07 -5.87 18.46
CA SER A 332 -7.63 -5.77 18.27
C SER A 332 -7.11 -6.79 17.25
N CYS A 333 -5.99 -6.46 16.63
CA CYS A 333 -5.17 -7.39 15.86
C CYS A 333 -3.72 -7.27 16.35
N LYS A 334 -3.10 -8.39 16.69
CA LYS A 334 -1.68 -8.45 17.07
C LYS A 334 -0.94 -9.25 16.02
N VAL A 335 0.10 -8.66 15.44
CA VAL A 335 0.95 -9.32 14.44
C VAL A 335 2.28 -9.68 15.09
N SER A 336 2.73 -10.91 14.86
CA SER A 336 4.05 -11.43 15.26
C SER A 336 4.63 -12.26 14.13
N SER A 337 5.95 -12.26 14.00
CA SER A 337 6.71 -13.08 13.05
C SER A 337 7.35 -14.23 13.79
N ASP A 338 7.15 -15.47 13.32
CA ASP A 338 7.85 -16.64 13.87
C ASP A 338 8.91 -17.08 12.86
N GLN A 339 10.18 -16.98 13.27
CA GLN A 339 11.31 -17.64 12.61
C GLN A 339 11.46 -17.35 11.10
N LYS A 340 11.27 -16.09 10.69
CA LYS A 340 11.54 -15.55 9.34
C LYS A 340 10.68 -16.10 8.20
N LYS A 341 9.69 -16.94 8.50
CA LYS A 341 8.89 -17.66 7.49
C LYS A 341 7.40 -17.44 7.66
N ASP A 342 6.95 -17.32 8.90
CA ASP A 342 5.54 -17.26 9.24
C ASP A 342 5.20 -15.91 9.86
N VAL A 343 4.11 -15.31 9.41
CA VAL A 343 3.44 -14.21 10.10
C VAL A 343 2.22 -14.80 10.80
N THR A 344 2.11 -14.52 12.09
CA THR A 344 0.99 -14.90 12.93
C THR A 344 0.22 -13.64 13.32
N GLN A 345 -1.10 -13.69 13.18
CA GLN A 345 -1.98 -12.58 13.52
C GLN A 345 -3.07 -13.10 14.46
N VAL A 346 -3.16 -12.51 15.65
CA VAL A 346 -4.19 -12.83 16.61
C VAL A 346 -5.27 -11.75 16.52
N TRP A 347 -6.43 -12.14 16.00
CA TRP A 347 -7.58 -11.27 15.84
C TRP A 347 -8.55 -11.46 16.99
N THR A 348 -9.07 -10.35 17.52
CA THR A 348 -10.16 -10.34 18.51
C THR A 348 -11.28 -9.47 17.97
N ILE A 349 -12.45 -10.07 17.77
CA ILE A 349 -13.64 -9.46 17.21
C ILE A 349 -14.72 -9.38 18.29
N ARG A 350 -15.41 -8.25 18.35
CA ARG A 350 -16.65 -8.05 19.12
C ARG A 350 -17.82 -8.19 18.17
N LYS A 351 -18.83 -8.97 18.57
CA LYS A 351 -20.11 -8.95 17.89
C LYS A 351 -20.72 -7.56 18.13
N SER A 352 -20.98 -6.83 17.04
CA SER A 352 -21.64 -5.53 17.06
C SER A 352 -23.06 -5.64 17.59
#